data_AF-A0A3N4LY37-F1
#
_entry.id   AF-A0A3N4LY37-F1
#
_cell.length_a   1.000
_cell.length_b   1.000
_cell.length_c   1.000
_cell.angle_alpha   90.00
_cell.angle_beta   90.00
_cell.angle_gamma   90.00
#
_symmetry.space_group_name_H-M   'P 1'
#
loop_
_entity.id
_entity.type
_entity.pdbx_description
1 polymer ?
#
loop_
_entity_poly.entity_id
_entity_poly.type
_entity_poly.pdbx_seq_one_letter_code
_entity_poly.pdbx_strand_id
1 'polypeptide(L)'
;MKDDNRYKILMGALEKNAKLNATIDEEGLSMRFLNYPRRKEHQIPWGLDNIQGALKMRAILETNLWKGGTELGGMLLEKVLEPLLFEKARQNQLNKPIFISIITDGEPDYEDHGRTLKEVIEDCKQRLREQYPHYGENAVAFHITQIGNSPAASNFLDDLAQDPVVGNFIYC
;
A
#
# COMPACT_ATOMS: atom_id res chain seq x y z
N MET A 1 -7.02 -17.37 9.44
CA MET A 1 -7.69 -16.10 9.78
C MET A 1 -8.61 -16.19 11.02
N LYS A 2 -8.37 -17.17 11.91
CA LYS A 2 -8.91 -17.24 13.29
C LYS A 2 -7.78 -17.07 14.32
N ASP A 3 -6.71 -16.36 13.95
CA ASP A 3 -5.70 -15.89 14.91
C ASP A 3 -6.07 -14.47 15.29
N ASP A 4 -6.73 -14.35 16.43
CA ASP A 4 -7.28 -13.12 17.01
C ASP A 4 -6.25 -11.97 17.11
N ASN A 5 -4.95 -12.29 17.09
CA ASN A 5 -3.90 -11.30 17.22
C ASN A 5 -3.59 -10.55 15.91
N ARG A 6 -3.66 -11.19 14.73
CA ARG A 6 -3.33 -10.52 13.45
C ARG A 6 -4.32 -9.41 13.11
N TYR A 7 -5.61 -9.70 13.25
CA TYR A 7 -6.67 -8.72 13.04
C TYR A 7 -6.52 -7.54 14.01
N LYS A 8 -6.24 -7.83 15.29
CA LYS A 8 -6.01 -6.79 16.31
C LYS A 8 -4.80 -5.91 15.99
N ILE A 9 -3.69 -6.50 15.55
CA ILE A 9 -2.49 -5.75 15.14
C ILE A 9 -2.79 -4.87 13.92
N LEU A 10 -3.50 -5.42 12.92
CA LEU A 10 -3.90 -4.67 11.73
C LEU A 10 -4.77 -3.48 12.10
N MET A 11 -5.80 -3.70 12.93
CA MET A 11 -6.63 -2.62 13.45
C MET A 11 -5.81 -1.57 14.20
N GLY A 12 -4.85 -1.99 15.02
CA GLY A 12 -3.96 -1.07 15.74
C GLY A 12 -3.09 -0.22 14.81
N ALA A 13 -2.49 -0.81 13.78
CA ALA A 13 -1.68 -0.10 12.79
C ALA A 13 -2.53 0.91 12.01
N LEU A 14 -3.72 0.47 11.57
CA LEU A 14 -4.68 1.27 10.85
C LEU A 14 -5.22 2.45 11.68
N GLU A 15 -5.56 2.23 12.95
CA GLU A 15 -5.97 3.30 13.86
C GLU A 15 -4.87 4.33 14.10
N LYS A 16 -3.61 3.90 14.22
CA LYS A 16 -2.46 4.80 14.32
C LYS A 16 -2.30 5.64 13.06
N ASN A 17 -2.35 5.01 11.88
CA ASN A 17 -2.24 5.71 10.59
C ASN A 17 -3.38 6.72 10.39
N ALA A 18 -4.62 6.36 10.75
CA ALA A 18 -5.76 7.26 10.66
C ALA A 18 -5.63 8.46 11.61
N LYS A 19 -5.13 8.24 12.84
CA LYS A 19 -4.87 9.32 13.80
C LYS A 19 -3.77 10.26 13.31
N LEU A 20 -2.67 9.71 12.79
CA LEU A 20 -1.59 10.51 12.20
C LEU A 20 -2.13 11.33 11.03
N ASN A 21 -2.84 10.70 10.10
CA ASN A 21 -3.42 11.38 8.93
C ASN A 21 -4.35 12.54 9.34
N ALA A 22 -5.22 12.33 10.34
CA ALA A 22 -6.12 13.37 10.83
C ALA A 22 -5.40 14.61 11.41
N THR A 23 -4.10 14.52 11.71
CA THR A 23 -3.31 15.68 12.17
C THR A 23 -2.62 16.45 11.04
N ILE A 24 -2.50 15.86 9.84
CA ILE A 24 -1.70 16.41 8.73
C ILE A 24 -2.46 16.52 7.41
N ASP A 25 -3.63 15.90 7.30
CA ASP A 25 -4.39 15.81 6.05
C ASP A 25 -5.91 15.78 6.30
N GLU A 26 -6.59 16.83 5.84
CA GLU A 26 -8.04 16.99 5.95
C GLU A 26 -8.82 16.10 4.95
N GLU A 27 -8.18 15.67 3.86
CA GLU A 27 -8.83 14.85 2.82
C GLU A 27 -9.13 13.42 3.29
N GLY A 28 -8.51 12.98 4.39
CA GLY A 28 -8.68 11.64 4.93
C GLY A 28 -7.79 10.59 4.24
N LEU A 29 -7.91 9.33 4.66
CA LEU A 29 -7.05 8.24 4.20
C LEU A 29 -7.68 7.48 3.03
N SER A 30 -6.85 7.10 2.06
CA SER A 30 -7.20 6.14 1.01
C SER A 30 -6.70 4.75 1.38
N MET A 31 -7.57 3.76 1.31
CA MET A 31 -7.26 2.35 1.56
C MET A 31 -7.53 1.54 0.30
N ARG A 32 -6.66 0.57 0.00
CA ARG A 32 -6.82 -0.39 -1.10
C ARG A 32 -6.63 -1.80 -0.58
N PHE A 33 -7.49 -2.71 -1.02
CA PHE A 33 -7.35 -4.14 -0.77
C PHE A 33 -6.74 -4.79 -2.00
N LEU A 34 -5.47 -5.17 -1.90
CA LEU A 34 -4.71 -5.68 -3.04
C LEU A 34 -5.28 -7.00 -3.57
N ASN A 35 -5.84 -7.85 -2.71
CA ASN A 35 -6.33 -9.17 -3.12
C ASN A 35 -7.77 -9.15 -3.66
N TYR A 36 -8.41 -7.97 -3.73
CA TYR A 36 -9.80 -7.83 -4.21
C TYR A 36 -9.86 -7.34 -5.66
N PRO A 37 -10.51 -8.07 -6.58
CA PRO A 37 -10.60 -7.64 -7.98
C PRO A 37 -11.43 -6.35 -8.10
N ARG A 38 -11.10 -5.48 -9.08
CA ARG A 38 -11.80 -4.21 -9.34
C ARG A 38 -13.24 -4.39 -9.87
N ARG A 39 -13.69 -5.62 -10.13
CA ARG A 39 -14.98 -5.93 -10.77
C ARG A 39 -16.15 -5.71 -9.81
N LYS A 40 -17.20 -5.03 -10.30
CA LYS A 40 -18.45 -4.71 -9.59
C LYS A 40 -19.26 -5.92 -9.09
N GLU A 41 -18.86 -7.12 -9.46
CA GLU A 41 -19.53 -8.38 -9.10
C GLU A 41 -19.35 -8.73 -7.61
N HIS A 42 -18.38 -8.11 -6.93
CA HIS A 42 -18.16 -8.32 -5.50
C HIS A 42 -18.88 -7.23 -4.70
N GLN A 43 -19.62 -7.64 -3.68
CA GLN A 43 -20.33 -6.75 -2.75
C GLN A 43 -19.38 -5.94 -1.85
N ILE A 44 -18.06 -6.21 -1.92
CA ILE A 44 -17.02 -5.59 -1.12
C ILE A 44 -16.19 -4.66 -2.00
N PRO A 45 -16.01 -3.37 -1.62
CA PRO A 45 -15.19 -2.44 -2.39
C PRO A 45 -13.71 -2.84 -2.37
N TRP A 46 -13.05 -2.80 -3.53
CA TRP A 46 -11.59 -3.02 -3.67
C TRP A 46 -10.75 -1.90 -3.03
N GLY A 47 -11.37 -0.80 -2.66
CA GLY A 47 -10.72 0.38 -2.11
C GLY A 47 -11.72 1.44 -1.69
N LEU A 48 -11.26 2.34 -0.85
CA LEU A 48 -12.04 3.41 -0.24
C LEU A 48 -11.19 4.66 -0.14
N ASP A 49 -11.82 5.81 -0.31
CA ASP A 49 -11.19 7.12 -0.20
C ASP A 49 -11.89 7.94 0.88
N ASN A 50 -11.24 9.02 1.30
CA ASN A 50 -11.76 9.98 2.28
C ASN A 50 -12.18 9.32 3.60
N ILE A 51 -11.42 8.32 4.05
CA ILE A 51 -11.70 7.62 5.28
C ILE A 51 -11.30 8.52 6.45
N GLN A 52 -12.29 8.98 7.18
CA GLN A 52 -12.14 9.78 8.39
C GLN A 52 -12.51 8.94 9.61
N GLY A 53 -11.54 8.73 10.50
CA GLY A 53 -11.72 8.03 11.77
C GLY A 53 -11.78 6.50 11.67
N ALA A 54 -11.43 5.86 12.80
CA ALA A 54 -11.29 4.42 12.93
C ALA A 54 -12.58 3.60 12.75
N LEU A 55 -13.75 4.21 13.02
CA LEU A 55 -15.03 3.49 13.06
C LEU A 55 -15.46 2.98 11.68
N LYS A 56 -15.29 3.80 10.63
CA LYS A 56 -15.58 3.38 9.25
C LYS A 56 -14.64 2.24 8.84
N MET A 57 -13.35 2.37 9.14
CA MET A 57 -12.35 1.34 8.82
C MET A 57 -12.70 -0.01 9.44
N ARG A 58 -13.09 -0.02 10.73
CA ARG A 58 -13.48 -1.24 11.44
C ARG A 58 -14.65 -1.95 10.76
N ALA A 59 -15.72 -1.21 10.47
CA ALA A 59 -16.92 -1.78 9.83
C ALA A 59 -16.59 -2.44 8.48
N ILE A 60 -15.68 -1.85 7.71
CA ILE A 60 -15.25 -2.39 6.42
C ILE A 60 -14.45 -3.69 6.61
N LEU A 61 -13.51 -3.72 7.55
CA LEU A 61 -12.64 -4.86 7.78
C LEU A 61 -13.40 -6.06 8.37
N GLU A 62 -14.49 -5.81 9.10
CA GLU A 62 -15.41 -6.84 9.58
C GLU A 62 -16.22 -7.49 8.45
N THR A 63 -16.51 -6.74 7.37
CA THR A 63 -17.22 -7.27 6.19
C THR A 63 -16.30 -7.97 5.18
N ASN A 64 -14.98 -7.85 5.34
CA ASN A 64 -14.03 -8.32 4.35
C ASN A 64 -13.65 -9.80 4.55
N LEU A 65 -13.75 -10.57 3.47
CA LEU A 65 -13.21 -11.92 3.34
C LEU A 65 -11.75 -11.86 2.93
N TRP A 66 -10.84 -12.12 3.84
CA TRP A 66 -9.39 -12.12 3.60
C TRP A 66 -9.02 -13.36 2.78
N LYS A 67 -9.08 -13.24 1.45
CA LYS A 67 -8.85 -14.31 0.47
C LYS A 67 -8.13 -13.76 -0.76
N GLY A 68 -7.40 -14.61 -1.47
CA GLY A 68 -6.63 -14.27 -2.67
C GLY A 68 -5.12 -14.24 -2.40
N GLY A 69 -4.33 -14.43 -3.46
CA GLY A 69 -2.86 -14.41 -3.40
C GLY A 69 -2.28 -13.01 -3.22
N THR A 70 -1.00 -12.94 -2.90
CA THR A 70 -0.29 -11.72 -2.49
C THR A 70 0.47 -11.10 -3.67
N GLU A 71 -0.24 -10.62 -4.70
CA GLU A 71 0.39 -9.92 -5.83
C GLU A 71 0.66 -8.44 -5.46
N LEU A 72 1.77 -8.18 -4.73
CA LEU A 72 2.02 -6.86 -4.16
C LEU A 72 2.39 -5.81 -5.21
N GLY A 73 3.34 -6.10 -6.10
CA GLY A 73 3.85 -5.14 -7.07
C GLY A 73 2.79 -4.71 -8.08
N GLY A 74 2.22 -5.68 -8.82
CA GLY A 74 1.19 -5.42 -9.82
C GLY A 74 -0.01 -4.64 -9.25
N MET A 75 -0.52 -5.05 -8.07
CA MET A 75 -1.64 -4.38 -7.44
C MET A 75 -1.28 -3.01 -6.86
N LEU A 76 -0.06 -2.81 -6.35
CA LEU A 76 0.44 -1.49 -5.95
C LEU A 76 0.41 -0.53 -7.14
N LEU A 77 0.91 -0.96 -8.30
CA LEU A 77 0.88 -0.15 -9.51
C LEU A 77 -0.56 0.19 -9.94
N GLU A 78 -1.40 -0.84 -10.09
CA GLU A 78 -2.76 -0.68 -10.63
C GLU A 78 -3.68 0.11 -9.69
N LYS A 79 -3.66 -0.18 -8.39
CA LYS A 79 -4.68 0.32 -7.45
C LYS A 79 -4.28 1.57 -6.69
N VAL A 80 -2.98 1.83 -6.59
CA VAL A 80 -2.43 2.94 -5.81
C VAL A 80 -1.66 3.90 -6.71
N LEU A 81 -0.55 3.46 -7.30
CA LEU A 81 0.36 4.38 -7.99
C LEU A 81 -0.26 5.02 -9.23
N GLU A 82 -0.92 4.26 -10.10
CA GLU A 82 -1.56 4.84 -11.27
C GLU A 82 -2.66 5.87 -10.92
N PRO A 83 -3.71 5.53 -10.14
CA PRO A 83 -4.80 6.47 -9.90
C PRO A 83 -4.46 7.59 -8.90
N LEU A 84 -3.59 7.34 -7.92
CA LEU A 84 -3.34 8.30 -6.84
C LEU A 84 -2.08 9.13 -7.05
N LEU A 85 -1.06 8.60 -7.75
CA LEU A 85 0.20 9.30 -7.99
C LEU A 85 0.31 9.76 -9.44
N PHE A 86 0.37 8.83 -10.40
CA PHE A 86 0.72 9.16 -11.78
C PHE A 86 -0.38 9.87 -12.54
N GLU A 87 -1.65 9.51 -12.34
CA GLU A 87 -2.76 10.22 -12.95
C GLU A 87 -2.82 11.67 -12.46
N LYS A 88 -2.70 11.88 -11.14
CA LYS A 88 -2.62 13.21 -10.55
C LYS A 88 -1.40 13.98 -11.05
N ALA A 89 -0.23 13.34 -11.13
CA ALA A 89 0.98 13.97 -11.65
C ALA A 89 0.83 14.40 -13.12
N ARG A 90 0.26 13.54 -13.98
CA ARG A 90 -0.03 13.87 -15.40
C ARG A 90 -0.95 15.07 -15.54
N GLN A 91 -1.89 15.23 -14.62
CA GLN A 91 -2.87 16.32 -14.61
C GLN A 91 -2.38 17.58 -13.87
N ASN A 92 -1.14 17.58 -13.36
CA ASN A 92 -0.60 18.62 -12.46
C ASN A 92 -1.46 18.85 -11.20
N GLN A 93 -2.07 17.78 -10.68
CA GLN A 93 -2.96 17.79 -9.51
C GLN A 93 -2.34 17.05 -8.29
N LEU A 94 -1.07 16.66 -8.36
CA LEU A 94 -0.36 16.09 -7.21
C LEU A 94 0.08 17.25 -6.29
N ASN A 95 -0.84 17.72 -5.47
CA ASN A 95 -0.63 18.93 -4.64
C ASN A 95 0.17 18.68 -3.37
N LYS A 96 0.42 17.42 -3.02
CA LYS A 96 1.16 17.01 -1.83
C LYS A 96 1.87 15.66 -2.07
N PRO A 97 2.99 15.39 -1.38
CA PRO A 97 3.60 14.06 -1.39
C PRO A 97 2.66 12.99 -0.86
N ILE A 98 2.82 11.75 -1.34
CA ILE A 98 2.02 10.60 -0.93
C ILE A 98 2.86 9.68 -0.04
N PHE A 99 2.31 9.36 1.13
CA PHE A 99 2.85 8.31 1.98
C PHE A 99 2.05 7.02 1.79
N ILE A 100 2.70 5.96 1.31
CA ILE A 100 2.07 4.66 1.05
C ILE A 100 2.54 3.69 2.12
N SER A 101 1.62 3.26 2.99
CA SER A 101 1.87 2.18 3.95
C SER A 101 1.29 0.87 3.43
N ILE A 102 2.17 -0.06 3.07
CA ILE A 102 1.84 -1.44 2.68
C ILE A 102 1.88 -2.30 3.94
N ILE A 103 0.81 -3.06 4.17
CA ILE A 103 0.69 -3.95 5.32
C ILE A 103 0.45 -5.35 4.77
N THR A 104 1.33 -6.30 5.10
CA THR A 104 1.25 -7.69 4.60
C THR A 104 1.49 -8.69 5.73
N ASP A 105 0.87 -9.87 5.68
CA ASP A 105 1.17 -10.99 6.58
C ASP A 105 1.94 -12.13 5.90
N GLY A 106 2.25 -11.97 4.61
CA GLY A 106 2.96 -12.93 3.77
C GLY A 106 3.92 -12.25 2.79
N GLU A 107 4.80 -13.07 2.23
CA GLU A 107 5.58 -12.79 1.03
C GLU A 107 4.68 -12.73 -0.22
N PRO A 108 5.16 -12.12 -1.31
CA PRO A 108 4.42 -12.15 -2.56
C PRO A 108 4.23 -13.56 -3.09
N ASP A 109 3.00 -13.89 -3.49
CA ASP A 109 2.66 -15.14 -4.14
C ASP A 109 2.35 -14.84 -5.62
N TYR A 110 2.92 -15.64 -6.54
CA TYR A 110 2.63 -15.57 -7.99
C TYR A 110 3.11 -14.30 -8.72
N GLU A 111 4.13 -13.61 -8.22
CA GLU A 111 4.76 -12.47 -8.96
C GLU A 111 5.60 -12.91 -10.17
N ASP A 112 5.92 -14.20 -10.35
CA ASP A 112 6.68 -14.74 -11.50
C ASP A 112 6.03 -14.47 -12.88
N HIS A 113 4.78 -14.01 -12.90
CA HIS A 113 4.04 -13.61 -14.10
C HIS A 113 3.63 -12.13 -14.11
N GLY A 114 3.95 -11.37 -13.07
CA GLY A 114 3.64 -9.94 -12.88
C GLY A 114 4.90 -9.10 -12.64
N ARG A 115 4.74 -7.82 -12.27
CA ARG A 115 5.87 -6.98 -11.80
C ARG A 115 6.04 -7.19 -10.30
N THR A 116 7.27 -7.42 -9.86
CA THR A 116 7.61 -7.56 -8.45
C THR A 116 7.43 -6.23 -7.70
N LEU A 117 7.25 -6.30 -6.38
CA LEU A 117 7.19 -5.10 -5.55
C LEU A 117 8.44 -4.21 -5.71
N LYS A 118 9.62 -4.83 -5.79
CA LYS A 118 10.90 -4.15 -6.04
C LYS A 118 10.85 -3.36 -7.34
N GLU A 119 10.57 -4.03 -8.46
CA GLU A 119 10.55 -3.40 -9.79
C GLU A 119 9.57 -2.24 -9.87
N VAL A 120 8.41 -2.37 -9.21
CA VAL A 120 7.40 -1.30 -9.19
C VAL A 120 7.86 -0.08 -8.39
N ILE A 121 8.56 -0.28 -7.27
CA ILE A 121 9.12 0.84 -6.49
C ILE A 121 10.23 1.54 -7.27
N GLU A 122 11.16 0.78 -7.88
CA GLU A 122 12.24 1.33 -8.71
C GLU A 122 11.70 2.13 -9.90
N ASP A 123 10.77 1.53 -10.66
CA ASP A 123 10.09 2.17 -11.79
C ASP A 123 9.36 3.44 -11.34
N CYS A 124 8.74 3.42 -10.16
CA CYS A 124 8.04 4.58 -9.63
C CYS A 124 8.98 5.75 -9.37
N LYS A 125 10.11 5.49 -8.69
CA LYS A 125 11.12 6.50 -8.40
C LYS A 125 11.75 7.04 -9.69
N GLN A 126 12.09 6.15 -10.62
CA GLN A 126 12.63 6.51 -11.92
C GLN A 126 11.65 7.41 -12.71
N ARG A 127 10.37 7.04 -12.81
CA ARG A 127 9.34 7.84 -13.48
C ARG A 127 9.20 9.23 -12.86
N LEU A 128 9.22 9.33 -11.52
CA LEU A 128 9.19 10.62 -10.85
C LEU A 128 10.43 11.47 -11.14
N ARG A 129 11.62 10.85 -11.24
CA ARG A 129 12.87 11.54 -11.58
C ARG A 129 12.88 12.05 -13.03
N GLU A 130 12.48 11.20 -13.97
CA GLU A 130 12.67 11.44 -15.40
C GLU A 130 11.47 12.11 -16.08
N GLN A 131 10.26 11.67 -15.75
CA GLN A 131 9.03 12.13 -16.42
C GLN A 131 8.33 13.24 -15.64
N TYR A 132 8.48 13.27 -14.31
CA TYR A 132 7.85 14.26 -13.45
C TYR A 132 8.86 15.01 -12.55
N PRO A 133 9.95 15.57 -13.11
CA PRO A 133 11.07 16.11 -12.34
C PRO A 133 10.71 17.28 -11.41
N HIS A 134 9.60 17.97 -11.67
CA HIS A 134 9.09 19.05 -10.82
C HIS A 134 8.48 18.55 -9.50
N TYR A 135 8.02 17.30 -9.45
CA TYR A 135 7.62 16.62 -8.20
C TYR A 135 8.83 15.92 -7.55
N GLY A 136 9.67 15.30 -8.38
CA GLY A 136 10.87 14.59 -7.93
C GLY A 136 10.57 13.31 -7.15
N GLU A 137 11.62 12.57 -6.81
CA GLU A 137 11.50 11.22 -6.23
C GLU A 137 10.89 11.18 -4.82
N ASN A 138 10.94 12.32 -4.12
CA ASN A 138 10.39 12.47 -2.78
C ASN A 138 8.88 12.78 -2.78
N ALA A 139 8.25 12.87 -3.95
CA ALA A 139 6.80 12.99 -4.07
C ALA A 139 6.05 11.75 -3.57
N VAL A 140 6.75 10.64 -3.34
CA VAL A 140 6.21 9.43 -2.72
C VAL A 140 7.20 8.83 -1.72
N ALA A 141 6.70 8.34 -0.60
CA ALA A 141 7.46 7.53 0.35
C ALA A 141 6.74 6.21 0.60
N PHE A 142 7.50 5.12 0.73
CA PHE A 142 6.98 3.78 0.94
C PHE A 142 7.33 3.31 2.34
N HIS A 143 6.34 2.79 3.06
CA HIS A 143 6.53 2.10 4.33
C HIS A 143 5.91 0.71 4.19
N ILE A 144 6.62 -0.32 4.58
CA ILE A 144 6.18 -1.70 4.42
C ILE A 144 6.29 -2.37 5.78
N THR A 145 5.20 -2.91 6.30
CA THR A 145 5.18 -3.52 7.62
C THR A 145 4.55 -4.90 7.58
N GLN A 146 5.20 -5.84 8.26
CA GLN A 146 4.69 -7.19 8.43
C GLN A 146 3.70 -7.24 9.60
N ILE A 147 2.62 -7.99 9.43
CA ILE A 147 1.75 -8.43 10.53
C ILE A 147 1.85 -9.94 10.68
N GLY A 148 1.93 -10.40 11.93
CA GLY A 148 2.11 -11.81 12.23
C GLY A 148 3.58 -12.20 12.31
N ASN A 149 3.87 -13.48 12.13
CA ASN A 149 5.18 -14.07 12.41
C ASN A 149 5.64 -15.04 11.31
N SER A 150 5.18 -14.87 10.07
CA SER A 150 5.65 -15.65 8.92
C SER A 150 7.16 -15.41 8.70
N PRO A 151 8.02 -16.44 8.82
CA PRO A 151 9.45 -16.28 8.56
C PRO A 151 9.74 -15.90 7.11
N ALA A 152 8.94 -16.38 6.15
CA ALA A 152 9.12 -16.09 4.74
C ALA A 152 8.80 -14.61 4.43
N ALA A 153 7.76 -14.05 5.04
CA ALA A 153 7.49 -12.61 4.97
C ALA A 153 8.61 -11.78 5.63
N SER A 154 9.17 -12.24 6.75
CA SER A 154 10.30 -11.54 7.39
C SER A 154 11.53 -11.53 6.49
N ASN A 155 11.91 -12.68 5.93
CA ASN A 155 13.03 -12.77 4.99
C ASN A 155 12.81 -11.89 3.75
N PHE A 156 11.59 -11.88 3.20
CA PHE A 156 11.26 -11.02 2.06
C PHE A 156 11.46 -9.52 2.37
N LEU A 157 11.02 -9.06 3.55
CA LEU A 157 11.22 -7.66 3.95
C LEU A 157 12.68 -7.34 4.24
N ASP A 158 13.43 -8.27 4.84
CA ASP A 158 14.86 -8.12 5.08
C ASP A 158 15.64 -8.01 3.76
N ASP A 159 15.33 -8.87 2.78
CA ASP A 159 15.93 -8.83 1.44
C ASP A 159 15.63 -7.50 0.74
N LEU A 160 14.38 -7.01 0.84
CA LEU A 160 13.97 -5.74 0.25
C LEU A 160 14.68 -4.54 0.91
N ALA A 161 14.86 -4.59 2.24
CA ALA A 161 15.53 -3.54 3.01
C ALA A 161 17.04 -3.50 2.77
N GLN A 162 17.66 -4.65 2.50
CA GLN A 162 19.08 -4.78 2.19
C GLN A 162 19.41 -4.51 0.72
N ASP A 163 18.39 -4.40 -0.15
CA ASP A 163 18.59 -4.07 -1.55
C ASP A 163 19.27 -2.70 -1.71
N PRO A 164 20.37 -2.60 -2.49
CA PRO A 164 21.17 -1.37 -2.58
C PRO A 164 20.43 -0.21 -3.26
N VAL A 165 19.34 -0.48 -3.97
CA VAL A 165 18.52 0.54 -4.62
C VAL A 165 17.25 0.76 -3.82
N VAL A 166 16.42 -0.27 -3.66
CA VAL A 166 15.10 -0.15 -3.03
C VAL A 166 15.17 0.10 -1.52
N GLY A 167 16.20 -0.40 -0.83
CA GLY A 167 16.40 -0.12 0.59
C GLY A 167 16.51 1.38 0.91
N ASN A 168 16.95 2.21 -0.05
CA ASN A 168 16.99 3.67 0.10
C ASN A 168 15.64 4.36 -0.10
N PHE A 169 14.62 3.64 -0.58
CA PHE A 169 13.31 4.18 -0.94
C PHE A 169 12.17 3.73 -0.03
N ILE A 170 12.45 2.77 0.85
CA ILE A 170 11.45 2.18 1.75
C ILE A 170 11.84 2.38 3.21
N TYR A 171 10.82 2.29 4.06
CA TYR A 171 10.96 2.14 5.50
C TYR A 171 10.30 0.81 5.89
N CYS A 172 11.00 -0.04 6.65
CA CYS A 172 10.49 -1.30 7.17
C CYS A 172 10.42 -1.30 8.70
#